data_AF-A0A816FI47-F1
#
_entry.id   AF-A0A816FI47-F1
#
_cell.length_a   1.000
_cell.length_b   1.000
_cell.length_c   1.000
_cell.angle_alpha   90.00
_cell.angle_beta   90.00
_cell.angle_gamma   90.00
#
_symmetry.space_group_name_H-M   'P 1'
#
loop_
_entity.id
_entity.type
_entity.pdbx_description
1 polymer ?
#
loop_
_entity_poly.entity_id
_entity_poly.type
_entity_poly.pdbx_seq_one_letter_code
_entity_poly.pdbx_strand_id
1 'polypeptide(L)'
;MYMMGKRVNYAGRSVISPDTFIAIYQVGIPEIFAKKLTYPELVTRHNVDELRQLILNGPDVHSGGNFVELEDETIRRLLPNNLSQRTACYRHLRTGDYVLVNRQPRLHRPNGTPLTGLIQDHVLAGRTLTMRDRVFEKSDYQQLLYNAIGSDSRRKIHLLPPCIWKAKQLWTGKQGFLCFS
;
A
#
# COMPACT_ATOMS: atom_id res chain seq x y z
N MET A 1 16.15 12.88 -34.19
CA MET A 1 15.55 13.76 -33.15
C MET A 1 14.76 12.91 -32.16
N TYR A 2 15.44 12.19 -31.27
CA TYR A 2 14.81 11.34 -30.24
C TYR A 2 15.67 11.35 -28.98
N MET A 3 15.65 12.44 -28.19
CA MET A 3 16.47 12.51 -26.96
C MET A 3 15.83 13.27 -25.78
N MET A 4 14.69 13.94 -25.95
CA MET A 4 13.96 14.57 -24.85
C MET A 4 12.53 14.05 -24.79
N GLY A 5 12.23 13.24 -23.76
CA GLY A 5 10.88 12.86 -23.33
C GLY A 5 9.96 12.28 -24.40
N LYS A 6 10.02 10.95 -24.63
CA LYS A 6 9.01 10.26 -25.46
C LYS A 6 7.74 10.02 -24.62
N ARG A 7 6.56 10.11 -25.26
CA ARG A 7 5.30 9.67 -24.65
C ARG A 7 5.41 8.19 -24.27
N VAL A 8 5.04 7.88 -23.04
CA VAL A 8 5.12 6.53 -22.47
C VAL A 8 3.69 5.99 -22.33
N ASN A 9 3.49 4.74 -22.71
CA ASN A 9 2.22 4.03 -22.50
C ASN A 9 2.13 3.50 -21.06
N TYR A 10 0.93 3.11 -20.63
CA TYR A 10 0.70 2.54 -19.29
C TYR A 10 1.12 3.47 -18.13
N ALA A 11 0.94 4.77 -18.32
CA ALA A 11 1.19 5.79 -17.31
C ALA A 11 -0.11 6.56 -16.99
N GLY A 12 -0.23 7.02 -15.75
CA GLY A 12 -1.34 7.84 -15.27
C GLY A 12 -0.85 9.01 -14.44
N ARG A 13 -1.69 10.04 -14.31
CA ARG A 13 -1.45 11.19 -13.42
C ARG A 13 -2.74 11.54 -12.71
N SER A 14 -2.65 11.76 -11.40
CA SER A 14 -3.75 12.17 -10.54
C SER A 14 -3.30 13.21 -9.52
N VAL A 15 -4.25 13.74 -8.76
CA VAL A 15 -3.99 14.55 -7.57
C VAL A 15 -3.61 13.62 -6.42
N ILE A 16 -2.66 14.07 -5.59
CA ILE A 16 -2.26 13.34 -4.38
C ILE A 16 -3.08 13.81 -3.18
N SER A 17 -3.43 12.88 -2.30
CA SER A 17 -4.07 13.16 -1.03
C SER A 17 -3.36 12.38 0.06
N PRO A 18 -3.16 12.95 1.26
CA PRO A 18 -2.51 12.25 2.35
C PRO A 18 -3.41 11.13 2.90
N ASP A 19 -2.82 10.00 3.23
CA ASP A 19 -3.48 8.89 3.92
C ASP A 19 -2.51 8.33 4.98
N THR A 20 -2.95 8.25 6.23
CA THR A 20 -2.14 7.80 7.37
C THR A 20 -2.22 6.30 7.62
N PHE A 21 -3.16 5.58 6.97
CA PHE A 21 -3.37 4.15 7.19
C PHE A 21 -2.62 3.26 6.21
N ILE A 22 -2.01 3.82 5.17
CA ILE A 22 -1.18 3.08 4.21
C ILE A 22 0.29 3.04 4.64
N ALA A 23 1.00 1.97 4.29
CA ALA A 23 2.42 1.86 4.60
C ALA A 23 3.28 2.80 3.74
N ILE A 24 4.47 3.15 4.21
CA ILE A 24 5.40 4.07 3.51
C ILE A 24 5.81 3.63 2.10
N TYR A 25 5.73 2.33 1.81
CA TYR A 25 6.06 1.72 0.52
C TYR A 25 4.81 1.43 -0.34
N GLN A 26 3.63 1.84 0.13
CA GLN A 26 2.36 1.65 -0.56
C GLN A 26 1.86 2.98 -1.11
N VAL A 27 1.05 2.88 -2.16
CA VAL A 27 0.34 4.02 -2.75
C VAL A 27 -1.09 3.60 -3.06
N GLY A 28 -2.05 4.44 -2.70
CA GLY A 28 -3.45 4.25 -3.07
C GLY A 28 -3.65 4.53 -4.56
N ILE A 29 -4.12 3.54 -5.32
CA ILE A 29 -4.49 3.69 -6.73
C ILE A 29 -6.02 3.62 -6.83
N PRO A 30 -6.70 4.64 -7.38
CA PRO A 30 -8.14 4.56 -7.59
C PRO A 30 -8.51 3.45 -8.58
N GLU A 31 -9.66 2.81 -8.35
CA GLU A 31 -10.13 1.66 -9.14
C GLU A 31 -10.21 1.96 -10.64
N ILE A 32 -10.60 3.18 -11.01
CA ILE A 32 -10.68 3.64 -12.41
C ILE A 32 -9.32 3.57 -13.11
N PHE A 33 -8.23 3.87 -12.39
CA PHE A 33 -6.87 3.72 -12.91
C PHE A 33 -6.46 2.26 -12.93
N ALA A 34 -6.75 1.50 -11.87
CA ALA A 34 -6.40 0.09 -11.78
C ALA A 34 -7.02 -0.76 -12.91
N LYS A 35 -8.27 -0.45 -13.33
CA LYS A 35 -8.95 -1.10 -14.47
C LYS A 35 -8.33 -0.77 -15.82
N LYS A 36 -7.75 0.42 -15.98
CA LYS A 36 -7.15 0.86 -17.25
C LYS A 36 -5.69 0.45 -17.38
N LEU A 37 -4.95 0.45 -16.28
CA LEU A 37 -3.56 0.03 -16.24
C LEU A 37 -3.49 -1.49 -16.19
N THR A 38 -2.85 -2.07 -17.19
CA THR A 38 -2.76 -3.53 -17.34
C THR A 38 -1.32 -3.99 -17.29
N TYR A 39 -1.13 -5.19 -16.73
CA TYR A 39 0.15 -5.88 -16.73
C TYR A 39 0.00 -7.23 -17.47
N PRO A 40 0.87 -7.55 -18.44
CA PRO A 40 0.87 -8.85 -19.09
C PRO A 40 1.41 -9.90 -18.12
N GLU A 41 0.53 -10.81 -17.66
CA GLU A 41 0.94 -11.97 -16.88
C GLU A 41 0.90 -13.22 -17.76
N LEU A 42 2.02 -13.96 -17.77
CA LEU A 42 2.16 -15.20 -18.52
C LEU A 42 1.34 -16.31 -17.86
N VAL A 43 0.72 -17.15 -18.68
CA VAL A 43 -0.03 -18.31 -18.19
C VAL A 43 0.96 -19.42 -17.81
N THR A 44 0.93 -19.79 -16.54
CA THR A 44 1.70 -20.86 -15.92
C THR A 44 0.75 -21.84 -15.25
N ARG A 45 1.19 -23.08 -15.01
CA ARG A 45 0.36 -24.12 -14.38
C ARG A 45 -0.23 -23.70 -13.02
N HIS A 46 0.44 -22.79 -12.30
CA HIS A 46 0.01 -22.33 -10.99
C HIS A 46 -1.03 -21.21 -11.04
N ASN A 47 -1.02 -20.36 -12.07
CA ASN A 47 -1.91 -19.20 -12.17
C ASN A 47 -3.03 -19.37 -13.22
N VAL A 48 -3.11 -20.52 -13.92
CA VAL A 48 -4.14 -20.76 -14.96
C VAL A 48 -5.54 -20.50 -14.42
N ASP A 49 -5.85 -21.05 -13.24
CA ASP A 49 -7.20 -20.96 -12.69
C ASP A 49 -7.54 -19.54 -12.27
N GLU A 50 -6.59 -18.83 -11.64
CA GLU A 50 -6.75 -17.42 -11.29
C GLU A 50 -6.94 -16.54 -12.52
N LEU A 51 -6.07 -16.66 -13.52
CA LEU A 51 -6.16 -15.89 -14.76
C LEU A 51 -7.46 -16.19 -15.52
N ARG A 52 -7.94 -17.44 -15.49
CA ARG A 52 -9.24 -17.81 -16.06
C ARG A 52 -10.39 -17.07 -15.37
N GLN A 53 -10.35 -16.92 -14.04
CA GLN A 53 -11.37 -16.14 -13.33
C GLN A 53 -11.31 -14.65 -13.69
N LEU A 54 -10.12 -14.05 -13.78
CA LEU A 54 -9.97 -12.65 -14.21
C LEU A 54 -10.56 -12.39 -15.59
N ILE A 55 -10.39 -13.36 -16.49
CA ILE A 55 -10.96 -13.34 -17.83
C ILE A 55 -12.49 -13.37 -17.78
N LEU A 56 -13.07 -14.25 -16.95
CA LEU A 56 -14.53 -14.40 -16.81
C LEU A 56 -15.16 -13.14 -16.20
N ASN A 57 -14.48 -12.48 -15.28
CA ASN A 57 -14.91 -11.21 -14.69
C ASN A 57 -14.98 -10.08 -15.71
N GLY A 58 -14.21 -10.16 -16.80
CA GLY A 58 -14.21 -9.20 -17.90
C GLY A 58 -13.50 -7.88 -17.56
N PRO A 59 -13.62 -6.86 -18.44
CA PRO A 59 -12.87 -5.60 -18.33
C PRO A 59 -13.50 -4.56 -17.39
N ASP A 60 -14.79 -4.68 -17.05
CA ASP A 60 -15.52 -3.63 -16.33
C ASP A 60 -15.42 -3.75 -14.80
N VAL A 61 -15.08 -4.95 -14.30
CA VAL A 61 -14.93 -5.25 -12.87
C VAL A 61 -13.45 -5.19 -12.46
N HIS A 62 -13.16 -4.65 -11.28
CA HIS A 62 -11.80 -4.65 -10.74
C HIS A 62 -11.38 -6.06 -10.36
N SER A 63 -10.14 -6.45 -10.62
CA SER A 63 -9.70 -7.85 -10.70
C SER A 63 -10.29 -8.56 -11.92
N GLY A 64 -10.17 -7.90 -13.07
CA GLY A 64 -10.47 -8.45 -14.38
C GLY A 64 -9.28 -8.38 -15.33
N GLY A 65 -9.56 -8.57 -16.62
CA GLY A 65 -8.59 -8.40 -17.70
C GLY A 65 -9.17 -7.62 -18.86
N ASN A 66 -8.31 -6.92 -19.61
CA ASN A 66 -8.73 -6.17 -20.80
C ASN A 66 -8.38 -6.88 -22.12
N PHE A 67 -7.19 -7.48 -22.17
CA PHE A 67 -6.63 -8.06 -23.39
C PHE A 67 -6.05 -9.44 -23.13
N VAL A 68 -5.97 -10.24 -24.19
CA VAL A 68 -5.34 -11.55 -24.21
C VAL A 68 -4.45 -11.65 -25.42
N GLU A 69 -3.29 -12.25 -25.20
CA GLU A 69 -2.34 -12.62 -26.23
C GLU A 69 -2.48 -14.11 -26.54
N LEU A 70 -2.73 -14.40 -27.81
CA LEU A 70 -2.80 -15.75 -28.35
C LEU A 70 -1.39 -16.26 -28.69
N GLU A 71 -1.27 -17.55 -29.03
CA GLU A 71 0.00 -18.15 -29.47
C GLU A 71 0.56 -17.49 -30.73
N ASP A 72 -0.30 -16.94 -31.58
CA ASP A 72 0.06 -16.19 -32.79
C ASP A 72 0.48 -14.72 -32.52
N GLU A 73 0.86 -14.37 -31.29
CA GLU A 73 1.20 -13.00 -30.82
C GLU A 73 0.10 -11.94 -31.05
N THR A 74 -1.11 -12.40 -31.41
CA THR A 74 -2.22 -11.50 -31.71
C THR A 74 -2.91 -11.09 -30.41
N ILE A 75 -2.90 -9.79 -30.12
CA ILE A 75 -3.59 -9.23 -28.96
C ILE A 75 -5.07 -9.00 -29.30
N ARG A 76 -5.96 -9.72 -28.61
CA ARG A 76 -7.42 -9.55 -28.75
C ARG A 76 -8.03 -8.96 -27.48
N ARG A 77 -8.97 -8.04 -27.65
CA ARG A 77 -9.79 -7.55 -26.54
C ARG A 77 -10.69 -8.68 -26.04
N LEU A 78 -10.78 -8.80 -24.71
CA LEU A 78 -11.59 -9.83 -24.07
C LEU A 78 -13.07 -9.65 -24.38
N LEU A 79 -13.67 -10.73 -24.89
CA LEU A 79 -15.11 -10.92 -24.96
C LEU A 79 -15.49 -12.00 -23.93
N PRO A 80 -16.65 -11.91 -23.26
CA PRO A 80 -17.01 -12.79 -22.13
C PRO A 80 -16.99 -14.30 -22.40
N ASN A 81 -17.04 -14.74 -23.68
CA ASN A 81 -17.43 -16.11 -24.04
C ASN A 81 -16.33 -17.03 -24.59
N ASN A 82 -15.05 -16.62 -24.68
CA ASN A 82 -14.02 -17.46 -25.32
C ASN A 82 -13.15 -18.24 -24.31
N LEU A 83 -13.26 -19.57 -24.28
CA LEU A 83 -12.58 -20.47 -23.33
C LEU A 83 -11.23 -21.05 -23.83
N SER A 84 -10.83 -20.78 -25.08
CA SER A 84 -9.71 -21.48 -25.73
C SER A 84 -8.35 -20.83 -25.47
N GLN A 85 -7.34 -21.68 -25.24
CA GLN A 85 -5.90 -21.48 -25.02
C GLN A 85 -5.34 -20.07 -25.23
N ARG A 86 -4.66 -19.56 -24.19
CA ARG A 86 -4.17 -18.19 -24.09
C ARG A 86 -2.75 -18.21 -23.55
N THR A 87 -1.84 -17.48 -24.19
CA THR A 87 -0.42 -17.44 -23.85
C THR A 87 -0.14 -16.46 -22.72
N ALA A 88 -0.77 -15.28 -22.79
CA ALA A 88 -0.67 -14.26 -21.76
C ALA A 88 -1.99 -13.49 -21.59
N CYS A 89 -2.25 -13.01 -20.37
CA CYS A 89 -3.42 -12.22 -20.03
C CYS A 89 -3.00 -10.85 -19.50
N TYR A 90 -3.57 -9.78 -20.08
CA TYR A 90 -3.41 -8.42 -19.60
C TYR A 90 -4.42 -8.15 -18.49
N ARG A 91 -4.05 -8.53 -17.27
CA ARG A 91 -4.85 -8.29 -16.08
C ARG A 91 -4.75 -6.85 -15.61
N HIS A 92 -5.77 -6.40 -14.89
CA HIS A 92 -5.74 -5.13 -14.16
C HIS A 92 -4.66 -5.14 -13.07
N LEU A 93 -4.24 -3.94 -12.63
CA LEU A 93 -3.40 -3.79 -11.45
C LEU A 93 -4.10 -4.32 -10.21
N ARG A 94 -3.37 -5.09 -9.40
CA ARG A 94 -3.83 -5.65 -8.11
C ARG A 94 -3.01 -5.12 -6.95
N THR A 95 -3.54 -5.27 -5.75
CA THR A 95 -2.80 -4.94 -4.52
C THR A 95 -1.50 -5.76 -4.45
N GLY A 96 -0.38 -5.07 -4.23
CA GLY A 96 0.95 -5.69 -4.17
C GLY A 96 1.76 -5.58 -5.46
N ASP A 97 1.17 -5.12 -6.56
CA ASP A 97 1.94 -4.83 -7.77
C ASP A 97 2.89 -3.64 -7.57
N TYR A 98 4.11 -3.76 -8.12
CA TYR A 98 5.09 -2.69 -8.09
C TYR A 98 4.78 -1.64 -9.15
N VAL A 99 4.67 -0.38 -8.72
CA VAL A 99 4.45 0.76 -9.61
C VAL A 99 5.52 1.82 -9.40
N LEU A 100 5.95 2.45 -10.48
CA LEU A 100 6.89 3.57 -10.40
C LEU A 100 6.11 4.86 -10.21
N VAL A 101 6.31 5.50 -9.06
CA VAL A 101 5.75 6.82 -8.76
C VAL A 101 6.83 7.87 -8.94
N ASN A 102 6.48 8.98 -9.59
CA ASN A 102 7.40 10.09 -9.79
C ASN A 102 6.70 11.41 -9.49
N ARG A 103 7.37 12.29 -8.75
CA ARG A 103 6.94 13.68 -8.53
C ARG A 103 7.88 14.61 -9.30
N GLN A 104 7.33 15.36 -10.26
CA GLN A 104 8.07 16.39 -10.97
C GLN A 104 8.03 17.72 -10.20
N PRO A 105 9.09 18.54 -10.23
CA PRO A 105 10.40 18.32 -10.87
C PRO A 105 11.37 17.50 -10.00
N ARG A 106 12.29 16.74 -10.63
CA ARG A 106 13.37 16.03 -9.91
C ARG A 106 14.62 16.91 -9.86
N LEU A 107 14.84 17.57 -8.72
CA LEU A 107 15.96 18.50 -8.52
C LEU A 107 17.10 17.93 -7.66
N HIS A 108 16.90 16.82 -6.97
CA HIS A 108 17.83 16.28 -5.97
C HIS A 108 18.21 14.82 -6.27
N ARG A 109 19.47 14.48 -5.95
CA ARG A 109 19.92 13.10 -5.77
C ARG A 109 19.95 12.81 -4.26
N PRO A 110 19.58 11.61 -3.78
CA PRO A 110 19.64 11.32 -2.35
C PRO A 110 21.10 11.31 -1.86
N ASN A 111 21.44 12.17 -0.89
CA ASN A 111 22.80 12.35 -0.38
C ASN A 111 23.13 11.41 0.81
N GLY A 112 22.55 10.21 0.85
CA GLY A 112 22.81 9.21 1.91
C GLY A 112 22.22 9.53 3.29
N THR A 113 21.74 10.75 3.54
CA THR A 113 20.95 11.07 4.74
C THR A 113 19.54 10.47 4.64
N PRO A 114 18.95 10.03 5.76
CA PRO A 114 17.58 9.55 5.76
C PRO A 114 16.63 10.69 5.40
N LEU A 115 16.05 10.62 4.20
CA LEU A 115 15.08 11.60 3.71
C LEU A 115 13.65 11.30 4.20
N THR A 116 13.40 10.09 4.70
CA THR A 116 12.10 9.66 5.22
C THR A 116 12.12 9.71 6.74
N GLY A 117 11.15 10.42 7.32
CA GLY A 117 11.01 10.57 8.76
C GLY A 117 9.62 11.07 9.13
N LEU A 118 9.34 11.13 10.43
CA LEU A 118 8.09 11.70 10.93
C LEU A 118 8.05 13.20 10.66
N ILE A 119 6.90 13.71 10.22
CA ILE A 119 6.69 15.13 9.91
C ILE A 119 5.44 15.68 10.59
N GLN A 120 5.40 17.00 10.74
CA GLN A 120 4.22 17.78 11.16
C GLN A 120 3.56 17.19 12.43
N ASP A 121 2.33 16.69 12.28
CA ASP A 121 1.50 16.22 13.38
C ASP A 121 2.08 14.98 14.07
N HIS A 122 2.82 14.13 13.35
CA HIS A 122 3.48 12.98 13.95
C HIS A 122 4.58 13.40 14.93
N VAL A 123 5.32 14.46 14.60
CA VAL A 123 6.37 15.02 15.47
C VAL A 123 5.73 15.72 16.67
N LEU A 124 4.67 16.50 16.44
CA LEU A 124 3.94 17.17 17.51
C LEU A 124 3.28 16.17 18.46
N ALA A 125 2.64 15.12 17.93
CA ALA A 125 2.06 14.04 18.71
C ALA A 125 3.14 13.30 19.51
N GLY A 126 4.26 12.93 18.88
CA GLY A 126 5.39 12.30 19.56
C GLY A 126 5.93 13.14 20.72
N ARG A 127 6.12 14.45 20.51
CA ARG A 127 6.52 15.38 21.57
C ARG A 127 5.48 15.41 22.69
N THR A 128 4.20 15.59 22.33
CA THR A 128 3.13 15.76 23.31
C THR A 128 2.91 14.48 24.11
N LEU A 129 3.08 13.29 23.51
CA LEU A 129 3.00 12.01 24.19
C LEU A 129 4.17 11.78 25.15
N THR A 130 5.37 12.29 24.83
CA THR A 130 6.59 12.03 25.62
C THR A 130 6.90 13.06 26.69
N MET A 131 6.06 14.11 26.84
CA MET A 131 6.19 15.09 27.92
C MET A 131 6.09 14.42 29.30
N ARG A 132 6.90 14.86 30.25
CA ARG A 132 7.02 14.26 31.60
C ARG A 132 5.68 14.24 32.34
N ASP A 133 4.89 15.28 32.16
CA ASP A 133 3.65 15.50 32.89
C ASP A 133 2.44 14.81 32.24
N ARG A 134 2.65 14.07 31.13
CA ARG A 134 1.58 13.35 30.46
C ARG A 134 1.52 11.88 30.89
N VAL A 135 0.44 11.57 31.59
CA VAL A 135 0.11 10.24 32.12
C VAL A 135 -1.24 9.78 31.57
N PHE A 136 -1.41 8.47 31.45
CA PHE A 136 -2.60 7.82 30.88
C PHE A 136 -3.17 6.79 31.84
N GLU A 137 -4.50 6.66 31.80
CA GLU A 137 -5.19 5.56 32.45
C GLU A 137 -5.05 4.27 31.64
N LYS A 138 -5.39 3.13 32.28
CA LYS A 138 -5.25 1.82 31.66
C LYS A 138 -6.01 1.70 30.34
N SER A 139 -7.25 2.18 30.27
CA SER A 139 -8.09 2.13 29.07
C SER A 139 -7.46 2.90 27.91
N ASP A 140 -7.04 4.14 28.17
CA ASP A 140 -6.49 5.02 27.15
C ASP A 140 -5.15 4.48 26.64
N TYR A 141 -4.32 3.97 27.56
CA TYR A 141 -3.05 3.33 27.21
C TYR A 141 -3.25 2.09 26.33
N GLN A 142 -4.21 1.23 26.69
CA GLN A 142 -4.54 0.04 25.90
C GLN A 142 -5.09 0.40 24.51
N GLN A 143 -5.95 1.43 24.42
CA GLN A 143 -6.47 1.90 23.14
C GLN A 143 -5.36 2.46 22.24
N LEU A 144 -4.44 3.24 22.81
CA LEU A 144 -3.28 3.77 22.08
C LEU A 144 -2.40 2.64 21.55
N LEU A 145 -2.12 1.63 22.37
CA LEU A 145 -1.34 0.46 21.95
C LEU A 145 -2.06 -0.35 20.85
N TYR A 146 -3.36 -0.58 21.01
CA TYR A 146 -4.16 -1.30 20.02
C TYR A 146 -4.14 -0.59 18.66
N ASN A 147 -4.38 0.73 18.66
CA ASN A 147 -4.37 1.53 17.43
C ASN A 147 -2.98 1.56 16.76
N ALA A 148 -1.90 1.55 17.55
CA ALA A 148 -0.54 1.60 17.02
C ALA A 148 -0.06 0.26 16.43
N ILE A 149 -0.62 -0.87 16.85
CA ILE A 149 -0.34 -2.19 16.25
C ILE A 149 -1.06 -2.35 14.90
N GLY A 150 -2.21 -1.70 14.75
CA GLY A 150 -3.03 -1.81 13.54
C GLY A 150 -3.48 -3.25 13.29
N SER A 151 -3.45 -3.68 12.03
CA SER A 151 -3.91 -5.02 11.62
C SER A 151 -2.91 -6.16 11.87
N ASP A 152 -1.73 -5.87 12.41
CA ASP A 152 -0.69 -6.89 12.65
C ASP A 152 -0.99 -7.71 13.91
N SER A 153 -1.91 -8.67 13.75
CA SER A 153 -2.40 -9.56 14.80
C SER A 153 -1.43 -10.67 15.20
N ARG A 154 -0.22 -10.72 14.61
CA ARG A 154 0.77 -11.78 14.87
C ARG A 154 1.64 -11.51 16.10
N ARG A 155 1.65 -10.28 16.64
CA ARG A 155 2.49 -9.91 17.79
C ARG A 155 1.72 -10.06 19.11
N LYS A 156 2.26 -10.85 20.03
CA LYS A 156 1.72 -10.95 21.40
C LYS A 156 2.08 -9.68 22.17
N ILE A 157 1.06 -8.93 22.60
CA ILE A 157 1.24 -7.64 23.26
C ILE A 157 1.59 -7.88 24.73
N HIS A 158 2.80 -7.52 25.12
CA HIS A 158 3.21 -7.52 26.52
C HIS A 158 3.03 -6.11 27.09
N LEU A 159 1.98 -5.92 27.90
CA LEU A 159 1.74 -4.65 28.58
C LEU A 159 2.79 -4.43 29.66
N LEU A 160 3.41 -3.26 29.65
CA LEU A 160 4.33 -2.85 30.70
C LEU A 160 3.56 -2.56 32.01
N PRO A 161 4.15 -2.80 33.18
CA PRO A 161 3.53 -2.45 34.45
C PRO A 161 3.34 -0.93 34.58
N PRO A 162 2.35 -0.46 35.37
CA PRO A 162 2.13 0.97 35.56
C PRO A 162 3.36 1.62 36.24
N CYS A 163 3.68 2.85 35.83
CA CYS A 163 4.74 3.65 36.45
C CYS A 163 4.34 4.15 37.84
N ILE A 164 3.06 4.47 38.03
CA ILE A 164 2.51 5.01 39.27
C ILE A 164 1.40 4.07 39.73
N TRP A 165 1.45 3.65 41.01
CA TRP A 165 0.54 2.65 41.57
C TRP A 165 -0.54 3.23 42.48
N LYS A 166 -0.29 4.37 43.14
CA LYS A 166 -1.22 5.04 44.05
C LYS A 166 -1.35 6.52 43.68
N ALA A 167 -2.51 7.16 43.78
CA ALA A 167 -3.83 6.63 44.17
C ALA A 167 -4.56 5.85 43.05
N LYS A 168 -4.07 5.95 41.80
CA LYS A 168 -4.59 5.23 40.62
C LYS A 168 -3.42 4.70 39.79
N GLN A 169 -3.63 3.60 39.07
CA GLN A 169 -2.64 3.05 38.16
C GLN A 169 -2.50 3.94 36.92
N LEU A 170 -1.31 4.46 36.67
CA LEU A 170 -1.02 5.35 35.56
C LEU A 170 0.23 4.93 34.78
N TRP A 171 0.17 5.13 33.46
CA TRP A 171 1.25 4.87 32.52
C TRP A 171 1.76 6.17 31.93
N THR A 172 3.06 6.25 31.65
CA THR A 172 3.64 7.41 30.95
C THR A 172 3.63 7.17 29.45
N GLY A 173 3.54 8.24 28.64
CA GLY A 173 3.58 8.07 27.19
C GLY A 173 4.91 7.48 26.68
N LYS A 174 6.01 7.65 27.42
CA LYS A 174 7.31 7.00 27.12
C LYS A 174 7.23 5.47 27.19
N GLN A 175 6.43 4.91 28.10
CA GLN A 175 6.18 3.46 28.16
C GLN A 175 5.43 2.95 26.92
N GLY A 176 4.62 3.81 26.28
CA GLY A 176 3.97 3.47 25.01
C GLY A 176 5.00 3.18 23.93
N PHE A 177 6.00 4.04 23.77
CA PHE A 177 7.07 3.87 22.77
C PHE A 177 7.96 2.65 23.05
N LEU A 178 8.27 2.38 24.32
CA LEU A 178 9.08 1.22 24.72
C LEU A 178 8.41 -0.12 24.41
N CYS A 179 7.07 -0.15 24.34
CA CYS A 179 6.34 -1.37 24.00
C CYS A 179 6.53 -1.80 22.53
N PHE A 180 7.00 -0.89 21.67
CA PHE A 180 7.24 -1.15 20.24
C PHE A 180 8.71 -1.40 19.89
N SER A 181 9.61 -1.21 20.86
CA SER A 181 11.06 -1.43 20.71
C SER A 181 11.42 -2.86 21.05
#